data_AF-A0A2X2K2L9-F1
#
_entry.id   AF-A0A2X2K2L9-F1
#
_cell.length_a   1.000
_cell.length_b   1.000
_cell.length_c   1.000
_cell.angle_alpha   90.00
_cell.angle_beta   90.00
_cell.angle_gamma   90.00
#
_symmetry.space_group_name_H-M   'P 1'
#
loop_
_entity.id
_entity.type
_entity.pdbx_description
1 polymer ?
#
loop_
_entity_poly.entity_id
_entity_poly.type
_entity_poly.pdbx_seq_one_letter_code
_entity_poly.pdbx_strand_id
1 'polypeptide(L)'
;MAYPNVIKEGGRKKDSYLCEWVNREENVHLLRKYYAFIKLDHNDIIKELQKLKVSYITYMDTEYPVLLKEIYQFPLLLFYRGNIKLINNMHHLAVVGARDSTSYTQQSLEFLLSNDKSKYLTIVSGLAQGADAMAHQIALKYNLPTIAVLAFGHQTHYPKSTLALRNKIEEIGLVISEYPPHTPIAKYRFPERNRIISGLSKGVLITEAKEQSGSHITIDFALEQNRNVYVLPGSMFNPMTKGNLLRIQEGAKVVLNANDIFEDYYI
;
A
#
# COMPACT_ATOMS: atom_id res chain seq x y z
N MET A 1 1.51 28.51 -19.23
CA MET A 1 2.92 28.91 -19.06
C MET A 1 3.64 27.75 -18.39
N ALA A 2 4.76 27.29 -18.96
CA ALA A 2 5.52 26.16 -18.43
C ALA A 2 6.17 26.53 -17.08
N TYR A 3 6.22 25.60 -16.14
CA TYR A 3 6.99 25.76 -14.90
C TYR A 3 8.44 26.15 -15.25
N PRO A 4 9.01 27.22 -14.67
CA PRO A 4 10.41 27.53 -14.88
C PRO A 4 11.28 26.37 -14.37
N ASN A 5 12.46 26.17 -14.98
CA ASN A 5 13.43 25.15 -14.59
C ASN A 5 14.04 25.46 -13.20
N VAL A 6 13.26 25.37 -12.11
CA VAL A 6 13.67 25.60 -10.71
C VAL A 6 14.71 24.55 -10.23
N ILE A 7 14.98 23.53 -11.05
CA ILE A 7 15.83 22.39 -10.69
C ILE A 7 17.33 22.68 -10.92
N LYS A 8 17.72 23.71 -11.70
CA LYS A 8 19.13 23.86 -12.15
C LYS A 8 20.12 24.55 -11.20
N GLU A 9 19.71 25.19 -10.11
CA GLU A 9 20.66 25.91 -9.24
C GLU A 9 20.45 25.60 -7.75
N GLY A 10 21.42 25.02 -7.06
CA GLY A 10 21.33 24.63 -5.64
C GLY A 10 21.44 25.80 -4.63
N GLY A 11 20.87 25.60 -3.43
CA GLY A 11 21.07 26.47 -2.24
C GLY A 11 20.08 27.63 -2.06
N ARG A 12 20.33 28.47 -1.03
CA ARG A 12 19.52 29.63 -0.56
C ARG A 12 19.07 30.63 -1.63
N LYS A 13 19.63 30.58 -2.84
CA LYS A 13 19.17 31.38 -4.00
C LYS A 13 17.84 30.90 -4.58
N LYS A 14 17.47 29.62 -4.41
CA LYS A 14 16.16 29.06 -4.86
C LYS A 14 14.97 29.76 -4.21
N ASP A 15 15.10 30.13 -2.94
CA ASP A 15 14.02 30.77 -2.19
C ASP A 15 13.71 32.17 -2.76
N SER A 16 14.71 32.91 -3.25
CA SER A 16 14.50 34.26 -3.79
C SER A 16 13.79 34.25 -5.14
N TYR A 17 14.20 33.38 -6.07
CA TYR A 17 13.55 33.28 -7.39
C TYR A 17 12.11 32.74 -7.30
N LEU A 18 11.86 31.75 -6.43
CA LEU A 18 10.52 31.24 -6.23
C LEU A 18 9.63 32.29 -5.56
N CYS A 19 10.16 33.05 -4.58
CA CYS A 19 9.47 34.19 -3.97
C CYS A 19 9.08 35.24 -5.01
N GLU A 20 10.04 35.68 -5.84
CA GLU A 20 9.81 36.68 -6.88
C GLU A 20 8.76 36.24 -7.89
N TRP A 21 8.82 34.97 -8.34
CA TRP A 21 7.84 34.43 -9.26
C TRP A 21 6.44 34.34 -8.63
N VAL A 22 6.32 33.78 -7.42
CA VAL A 22 5.03 33.67 -6.71
C VAL A 22 4.41 35.04 -6.44
N ASN A 23 5.22 36.06 -6.13
CA ASN A 23 4.75 37.43 -5.94
C ASN A 23 4.26 38.07 -7.25
N ARG A 24 4.88 37.77 -8.41
CA ARG A 24 4.46 38.30 -9.73
C ARG A 24 3.14 37.72 -10.24
N GLU A 25 2.80 36.50 -9.85
CA GLU A 25 1.55 35.84 -10.29
C GLU A 25 0.29 36.42 -9.61
N GLU A 26 0.43 37.33 -8.62
CA GLU A 26 -0.65 37.97 -7.84
C GLU A 26 -1.70 36.99 -7.27
N ASN A 27 -1.33 35.70 -7.17
CA ASN A 27 -2.24 34.64 -6.79
C ASN A 27 -2.19 34.40 -5.28
N VAL A 28 -3.19 34.90 -4.56
CA VAL A 28 -3.29 34.80 -3.09
C VAL A 28 -3.18 33.37 -2.57
N HIS A 29 -3.68 32.38 -3.33
CA HIS A 29 -3.59 30.98 -2.93
C HIS A 29 -2.14 30.44 -3.07
N LEU A 30 -1.44 30.85 -4.13
CA LEU A 30 -0.05 30.50 -4.37
C LEU A 30 0.88 31.13 -3.31
N LEU A 31 0.64 32.40 -2.98
CA LEU A 31 1.34 33.12 -1.91
C LEU A 31 1.15 32.44 -0.56
N ARG A 32 -0.08 32.06 -0.21
CA ARG A 32 -0.34 31.31 1.03
C ARG A 32 0.42 30.00 1.09
N LYS A 33 0.47 29.24 -0.02
CA LYS A 33 1.24 27.99 -0.10
C LYS A 33 2.74 28.24 0.06
N TYR A 34 3.28 29.25 -0.61
CA TYR A 34 4.69 29.63 -0.48
C TYR A 34 5.05 30.04 0.95
N TYR A 35 4.27 30.93 1.57
CA TYR A 35 4.49 31.34 2.95
C TYR A 35 4.35 30.19 3.95
N ALA A 36 3.44 29.24 3.70
CA ALA A 36 3.37 28.02 4.49
C ALA A 36 4.64 27.17 4.32
N PHE A 37 5.10 26.98 3.08
CA PHE A 37 6.31 26.20 2.76
C PHE A 37 7.57 26.75 3.42
N ILE A 38 7.84 28.05 3.29
CA ILE A 38 9.06 28.65 3.89
C ILE A 38 9.01 28.72 5.42
N LYS A 39 7.83 28.55 6.02
CA LYS A 39 7.67 28.43 7.47
C LYS A 39 7.83 27.00 7.98
N LEU A 40 7.92 26.00 7.11
CA LEU A 40 8.17 24.63 7.52
C LEU A 40 9.63 24.49 7.99
N ASP A 41 9.83 24.37 9.30
CA ASP A 41 11.12 23.95 9.84
C ASP A 41 11.19 22.42 9.82
N HIS A 42 12.16 21.91 9.06
CA HIS A 42 12.45 20.49 8.97
C HIS A 42 12.71 19.85 10.35
N ASN A 43 13.37 20.57 11.25
CA ASN A 43 13.63 20.07 12.61
C ASN A 43 12.34 19.91 13.41
N ASP A 44 11.38 20.81 13.25
CA ASP A 44 10.11 20.73 13.96
C ASP A 44 9.24 19.59 13.43
N ILE A 45 9.24 19.36 12.11
CA ILE A 45 8.60 18.19 11.50
C ILE A 45 9.22 16.90 12.05
N ILE A 46 10.55 16.80 12.11
CA ILE A 46 11.24 15.62 12.65
C ILE A 46 10.91 15.42 14.14
N LYS A 47 10.92 16.49 14.95
CA LYS A 47 10.54 16.41 16.37
C LYS A 47 9.11 15.93 16.55
N GLU A 48 8.19 16.40 15.71
CA GLU A 48 6.81 15.95 15.72
C GLU A 48 6.71 14.45 15.37
N LEU A 49 7.36 14.01 14.30
CA LEU A 49 7.42 12.59 13.90
C LEU A 49 7.99 11.70 15.02
N GLN A 50 9.06 12.14 15.68
CA GLN A 50 9.64 11.46 16.84
C GLN A 50 8.64 11.37 18.00
N LYS A 51 7.96 12.47 18.35
CA LYS A 51 6.92 12.49 19.40
C LYS A 51 5.77 11.52 19.09
N LEU A 52 5.38 11.43 17.81
CA LEU A 52 4.32 10.53 17.36
C LEU A 52 4.79 9.09 17.17
N LYS A 53 6.10 8.81 17.35
CA LYS A 53 6.74 7.52 17.05
C LYS A 53 6.40 7.06 15.63
N VAL A 54 6.54 7.96 14.66
CA VAL A 54 6.36 7.67 13.23
C VAL A 54 7.68 7.96 12.55
N SER A 55 8.21 6.98 11.85
CA SER A 55 9.41 7.16 11.02
C SER A 55 9.01 7.39 9.57
N TYR A 56 9.97 7.69 8.71
CA TYR A 56 9.72 7.89 7.28
C TYR A 56 10.86 7.31 6.44
N ILE A 57 10.54 6.98 5.20
CA ILE A 57 11.49 6.59 4.16
C ILE A 57 11.13 7.33 2.87
N THR A 58 12.15 7.76 2.14
CA THR A 58 12.05 8.54 0.91
C THR A 58 12.49 7.73 -0.29
N TYR A 59 12.04 8.09 -1.49
CA TYR A 59 12.45 7.42 -2.73
C TYR A 59 13.97 7.47 -2.99
N MET A 60 14.69 8.40 -2.33
CA MET A 60 16.14 8.54 -2.41
C MET A 60 16.89 7.55 -1.52
N ASP A 61 16.21 6.96 -0.54
CA ASP A 61 16.82 5.98 0.35
C ASP A 61 17.09 4.68 -0.41
N THR A 62 18.23 4.06 -0.10
CA THR A 62 18.65 2.79 -0.71
C THR A 62 17.72 1.64 -0.35
N GLU A 63 17.05 1.75 0.81
CA GLU A 63 16.08 0.78 1.32
C GLU A 63 14.66 1.01 0.75
N TYR A 64 14.46 2.01 -0.11
CA TYR A 64 13.15 2.22 -0.70
C TYR A 64 12.86 1.12 -1.75
N PRO A 65 11.70 0.43 -1.67
CA PRO A 65 11.39 -0.76 -2.46
C PRO A 65 11.47 -0.50 -3.96
N VAL A 66 12.30 -1.30 -4.66
CA VAL A 66 12.54 -1.16 -6.11
C VAL A 66 11.26 -1.30 -6.91
N LEU A 67 10.45 -2.33 -6.65
CA LEU A 67 9.17 -2.56 -7.34
C LEU A 67 8.22 -1.36 -7.20
N LEU A 68 8.25 -0.68 -6.06
CA LEU A 68 7.40 0.48 -5.87
C LEU A 68 7.90 1.69 -6.67
N LYS A 69 9.20 1.81 -6.96
CA LYS A 69 9.73 2.88 -7.83
C LYS A 69 9.30 2.71 -9.30
N GLU A 70 8.93 1.50 -9.71
CA GLU A 70 8.56 1.19 -11.09
C GLU A 70 7.11 1.59 -11.42
N ILE A 71 6.26 1.80 -10.43
CA ILE A 71 4.85 2.10 -10.69
C ILE A 71 4.64 3.54 -11.13
N TYR A 72 3.60 3.78 -11.92
CA TYR A 72 3.12 5.12 -12.16
C TYR A 72 2.67 5.79 -10.86
N GLN A 73 3.04 7.05 -10.66
CA GLN A 73 2.78 7.81 -9.43
C GLN A 73 3.26 7.12 -8.15
N PHE A 74 4.48 6.58 -8.15
CA PHE A 74 5.09 6.05 -6.94
C PHE A 74 5.20 7.12 -5.82
N PRO A 75 5.03 6.74 -4.54
CA PRO A 75 5.11 7.69 -3.43
C PRO A 75 6.53 8.17 -3.19
N LEU A 76 6.78 9.49 -3.21
CA LEU A 76 8.12 10.02 -2.90
C LEU A 76 8.53 9.83 -1.44
N LEU A 77 7.55 9.65 -0.55
CA LEU A 77 7.70 9.56 0.89
C LEU A 77 6.68 8.56 1.44
N LEU A 78 7.14 7.68 2.33
CA LEU A 78 6.28 6.80 3.12
C LEU A 78 6.56 7.04 4.59
N PHE A 79 5.50 7.26 5.36
CA PHE A 79 5.52 7.23 6.81
C PHE A 79 5.28 5.81 7.28
N TYR A 80 5.91 5.40 8.38
CA TYR A 80 5.76 4.03 8.86
C TYR A 80 5.91 3.87 10.38
N ARG A 81 5.41 2.72 10.84
CA ARG A 81 5.65 2.13 12.17
C ARG A 81 5.93 0.64 12.04
N GLY A 82 6.82 0.12 12.87
CA GLY A 82 7.22 -1.29 12.86
C GLY A 82 8.56 -1.52 12.16
N ASN A 83 8.79 -2.75 11.71
CA ASN A 83 10.06 -3.22 11.18
C ASN A 83 10.24 -2.85 9.70
N ILE A 84 10.96 -1.76 9.42
CA ILE A 84 11.19 -1.28 8.05
C ILE A 84 11.91 -2.30 7.16
N LYS A 85 12.70 -3.23 7.73
CA LYS A 85 13.44 -4.23 6.95
C LYS A 85 12.54 -5.13 6.12
N LEU A 86 11.25 -5.26 6.50
CA LEU A 86 10.28 -6.03 5.73
C LEU A 86 10.06 -5.45 4.34
N ILE A 87 10.20 -4.13 4.15
CA ILE A 87 9.96 -3.47 2.86
C ILE A 87 10.99 -3.86 1.79
N ASN A 88 12.15 -4.38 2.22
CA ASN A 88 13.24 -4.82 1.35
C ASN A 88 13.08 -6.27 0.87
N ASN A 89 12.08 -7.01 1.37
CA ASN A 89 11.86 -8.36 0.88
C ASN A 89 11.39 -8.30 -0.57
N MET A 90 12.01 -9.06 -1.46
CA MET A 90 11.61 -9.11 -2.87
C MET A 90 10.34 -9.94 -3.08
N HIS A 91 9.91 -10.71 -2.09
CA HIS A 91 8.84 -11.72 -2.21
C HIS A 91 7.55 -11.25 -1.53
N HIS A 92 7.10 -10.06 -1.89
CA HIS A 92 5.84 -9.50 -1.44
C HIS A 92 4.66 -10.07 -2.24
N LEU A 93 3.69 -10.67 -1.54
CA LEU A 93 2.41 -11.11 -2.08
C LEU A 93 1.31 -10.21 -1.52
N ALA A 94 0.65 -9.45 -2.40
CA ALA A 94 -0.54 -8.72 -2.01
C ALA A 94 -1.72 -9.67 -1.87
N VAL A 95 -2.53 -9.51 -0.82
CA VAL A 95 -3.78 -10.25 -0.65
C VAL A 95 -4.90 -9.26 -0.48
N VAL A 96 -5.90 -9.30 -1.36
CA VAL A 96 -7.05 -8.40 -1.36
C VAL A 96 -8.34 -9.16 -1.62
N GLY A 97 -9.47 -8.58 -1.24
CA GLY A 97 -10.77 -9.18 -1.50
C GLY A 97 -11.92 -8.37 -0.90
N ALA A 98 -13.07 -9.01 -0.83
CA ALA A 98 -14.31 -8.42 -0.37
C ALA A 98 -14.26 -8.09 1.13
N ARG A 99 -14.94 -7.01 1.51
CA ARG A 99 -15.09 -6.62 2.93
C ARG A 99 -16.01 -7.54 3.71
N ASP A 100 -16.91 -8.22 3.00
CA ASP A 100 -17.82 -9.25 3.47
C ASP A 100 -17.35 -10.65 3.06
N SER A 101 -16.03 -10.86 2.99
CA SER A 101 -15.41 -12.17 2.73
C SER A 101 -15.92 -13.23 3.71
N THR A 102 -16.05 -14.45 3.22
CA THR A 102 -16.66 -15.57 3.93
C THR A 102 -15.61 -16.48 4.56
N SER A 103 -16.06 -17.58 5.18
CA SER A 103 -15.17 -18.65 5.64
C SER A 103 -14.35 -19.27 4.51
N TYR A 104 -14.79 -19.14 3.25
CA TYR A 104 -14.02 -19.61 2.10
C TYR A 104 -12.67 -18.88 1.98
N THR A 105 -12.66 -17.55 2.10
CA THR A 105 -11.40 -16.77 2.14
C THR A 105 -10.49 -17.25 3.27
N GLN A 106 -11.04 -17.41 4.48
CA GLN A 106 -10.26 -17.82 5.64
C GLN A 106 -9.63 -19.21 5.43
N GLN A 107 -10.42 -20.21 5.05
CA GLN A 107 -9.95 -21.58 4.83
C GLN A 107 -8.91 -21.65 3.72
N SER A 108 -9.14 -20.92 2.62
CA SER A 108 -8.22 -20.90 1.48
C SER A 108 -6.88 -20.26 1.86
N LEU A 109 -6.90 -19.11 2.55
CA LEU A 109 -5.67 -18.47 3.00
C LEU A 109 -4.93 -19.32 4.05
N GLU A 110 -5.64 -19.99 4.96
CA GLU A 110 -5.00 -20.93 5.90
C GLU A 110 -4.35 -22.10 5.17
N PHE A 111 -5.03 -22.68 4.18
CA PHE A 111 -4.49 -23.76 3.37
C PHE A 111 -3.25 -23.33 2.57
N LEU A 112 -3.30 -22.16 1.93
CA LEU A 112 -2.20 -21.68 1.08
C LEU A 112 -0.99 -21.21 1.90
N LEU A 113 -1.22 -20.48 2.99
CA LEU A 113 -0.17 -19.78 3.74
C LEU A 113 0.41 -20.58 4.93
N SER A 114 -0.20 -21.71 5.30
CA SER A 114 0.38 -22.62 6.31
C SER A 114 1.57 -23.44 5.79
N ASN A 115 1.85 -23.38 4.49
CA ASN A 115 2.99 -24.07 3.88
C ASN A 115 4.32 -23.46 4.34
N ASP A 116 5.34 -24.29 4.60
CA ASP A 116 6.67 -23.86 5.04
C ASP A 116 7.37 -22.86 4.11
N LYS A 117 7.12 -22.92 2.79
CA LYS A 117 7.67 -21.95 1.83
C LYS A 117 7.07 -20.55 2.01
N SER A 118 5.89 -20.44 2.62
CA SER A 118 5.23 -19.15 2.85
C SER A 118 6.05 -18.23 3.75
N LYS A 119 6.96 -18.77 4.59
CA LYS A 119 7.85 -17.97 5.45
C LYS A 119 8.78 -17.02 4.69
N TYR A 120 8.98 -17.29 3.39
CA TYR A 120 9.76 -16.43 2.51
C TYR A 120 8.91 -15.34 1.85
N LEU A 121 7.57 -15.46 1.90
CA LEU A 121 6.66 -14.42 1.45
C LEU A 121 6.46 -13.35 2.54
N THR A 122 6.19 -12.12 2.11
CA THR A 122 5.64 -11.07 2.97
C THR A 122 4.25 -10.72 2.48
N ILE A 123 3.26 -10.82 3.37
CA ILE A 123 1.86 -10.55 3.03
C ILE A 123 1.60 -9.05 3.09
N VAL A 124 1.23 -8.45 1.95
CA VAL A 124 0.90 -7.03 1.85
C VAL A 124 -0.61 -6.86 1.72
N SER A 125 -1.23 -6.01 2.54
CA SER A 125 -2.66 -5.75 2.41
C SER A 125 -3.06 -4.39 2.98
N GLY A 126 -4.34 -4.04 2.84
CA GLY A 126 -4.86 -2.71 3.11
C GLY A 126 -5.46 -2.51 4.49
N LEU A 127 -5.41 -3.52 5.37
CA LEU A 127 -5.99 -3.49 6.71
C LEU A 127 -7.48 -3.09 6.74
N ALA A 128 -8.21 -3.33 5.66
CA ALA A 128 -9.67 -3.23 5.66
C ALA A 128 -10.30 -4.39 6.43
N GLN A 129 -11.60 -4.31 6.71
CA GLN A 129 -12.36 -5.48 7.16
C GLN A 129 -12.43 -6.54 6.04
N GLY A 130 -12.65 -7.80 6.42
CA GLY A 130 -12.81 -8.91 5.48
C GLY A 130 -11.47 -9.50 5.08
N ALA A 131 -11.26 -9.70 3.78
CA ALA A 131 -10.11 -10.40 3.24
C ALA A 131 -8.77 -9.81 3.70
N ASP A 132 -8.64 -8.48 3.71
CA ASP A 132 -7.42 -7.79 4.15
C ASP A 132 -7.07 -8.12 5.62
N ALA A 133 -8.05 -8.03 6.53
CA ALA A 133 -7.85 -8.36 7.93
C ALA A 133 -7.53 -9.85 8.12
N MET A 134 -8.20 -10.75 7.38
CA MET A 134 -7.94 -12.19 7.43
C MET A 134 -6.52 -12.52 6.95
N ALA A 135 -6.05 -11.88 5.88
CA ALA A 135 -4.70 -12.06 5.35
C ALA A 135 -3.63 -11.72 6.40
N HIS A 136 -3.77 -10.56 7.06
CA HIS A 136 -2.86 -10.17 8.14
C HIS A 136 -2.98 -11.10 9.35
N GLN A 137 -4.18 -11.50 9.76
CA GLN A 137 -4.37 -12.41 10.90
C GLN A 137 -3.70 -13.77 10.65
N ILE A 138 -3.85 -14.32 9.45
CA ILE A 138 -3.25 -15.59 9.05
C ILE A 138 -1.73 -15.45 8.96
N ALA A 139 -1.22 -14.36 8.39
CA ALA A 139 0.20 -14.07 8.39
C ALA A 139 0.77 -14.07 9.82
N LEU A 140 0.15 -13.34 10.75
CA LEU A 140 0.58 -13.32 12.16
C LEU A 140 0.45 -14.71 12.83
N LYS A 141 -0.63 -15.45 12.56
CA LYS A 141 -0.85 -16.81 13.09
C LYS A 141 0.26 -17.78 12.70
N TYR A 142 0.75 -17.69 11.48
CA TYR A 142 1.82 -18.56 10.95
C TYR A 142 3.21 -17.90 10.99
N ASN A 143 3.38 -16.81 11.74
CA ASN A 143 4.64 -16.06 11.87
C ASN A 143 5.24 -15.59 10.52
N LEU A 144 4.38 -15.30 9.55
CA LEU A 144 4.77 -14.73 8.27
C LEU A 144 4.95 -13.21 8.41
N PRO A 145 5.95 -12.62 7.74
CA PRO A 145 6.06 -11.17 7.63
C PRO A 145 4.80 -10.55 7.01
N THR A 146 4.40 -9.37 7.49
CA THR A 146 3.25 -8.66 6.91
C THR A 146 3.40 -7.15 6.94
N ILE A 147 2.90 -6.52 5.87
CA ILE A 147 2.92 -5.06 5.66
C ILE A 147 1.48 -4.56 5.44
N ALA A 148 0.99 -3.72 6.33
CA ALA A 148 -0.28 -3.02 6.16
C ALA A 148 -0.04 -1.65 5.53
N VAL A 149 -0.73 -1.35 4.43
CA VAL A 149 -0.66 -0.05 3.77
C VAL A 149 -1.89 0.76 4.15
N LEU A 150 -1.78 1.99 4.62
CA LEU A 150 -2.91 2.82 5.08
C LEU A 150 -3.34 3.87 4.04
N ALA A 151 -4.63 4.20 4.03
CA ALA A 151 -5.21 5.27 3.19
C ALA A 151 -5.34 6.61 3.95
N PHE A 152 -4.67 6.73 5.09
CA PHE A 152 -4.74 7.85 6.04
C PHE A 152 -3.46 7.90 6.89
N GLY A 153 -3.29 8.94 7.68
CA GLY A 153 -2.10 9.11 8.52
C GLY A 153 -2.10 8.22 9.77
N HIS A 154 -0.92 7.95 10.33
CA HIS A 154 -0.75 7.07 11.51
C HIS A 154 -1.49 7.51 12.78
N GLN A 155 -1.95 8.76 12.91
CA GLN A 155 -2.77 9.23 14.03
C GLN A 155 -4.27 8.97 13.82
N THR A 156 -4.67 8.46 12.66
CA THR A 156 -6.04 8.07 12.35
C THR A 156 -6.10 6.55 12.20
N HIS A 157 -7.27 5.95 12.48
CA HIS A 157 -7.50 4.54 12.17
C HIS A 157 -8.93 4.27 11.71
N TYR A 158 -9.04 3.44 10.68
CA TYR A 158 -10.30 2.94 10.16
C TYR A 158 -10.08 1.61 9.41
N PRO A 159 -11.03 0.66 9.51
CA PRO A 159 -12.19 0.66 10.41
C PRO A 159 -11.79 0.43 11.87
N LYS A 160 -12.62 0.85 12.85
CA LYS A 160 -12.30 0.66 14.28
C LYS A 160 -12.08 -0.80 14.67
N SER A 161 -12.76 -1.73 14.00
CA SER A 161 -12.67 -3.17 14.23
C SER A 161 -11.27 -3.75 13.99
N THR A 162 -10.45 -3.11 13.14
CA THR A 162 -9.09 -3.57 12.83
C THR A 162 -8.01 -2.93 13.70
N LEU A 163 -8.37 -2.14 14.72
CA LEU A 163 -7.38 -1.39 15.51
C LEU A 163 -6.45 -2.32 16.29
N ALA A 164 -7.01 -3.35 16.94
CA ALA A 164 -6.22 -4.32 17.66
C ALA A 164 -5.27 -5.09 16.74
N LEU A 165 -5.72 -5.41 15.52
CA LEU A 165 -4.90 -6.04 14.49
C LEU A 165 -3.76 -5.13 14.04
N ARG A 166 -4.07 -3.84 13.81
CA ARG A 166 -3.06 -2.82 13.48
C ARG A 166 -1.96 -2.78 14.53
N ASN A 167 -2.32 -2.70 15.81
CA ASN A 167 -1.34 -2.57 16.89
C ASN A 167 -0.38 -3.78 16.90
N LYS A 168 -0.90 -4.99 16.70
CA LYS A 168 -0.07 -6.19 16.56
C LYS A 168 0.88 -6.11 15.35
N ILE A 169 0.41 -5.61 14.21
CA ILE A 169 1.27 -5.43 13.04
C ILE A 169 2.33 -4.34 13.29
N GLU A 170 2.01 -3.25 14.00
CA GLU A 170 3.01 -2.24 14.37
C GLU A 170 4.10 -2.78 15.31
N GLU A 171 3.79 -3.83 16.09
CA GLU A 171 4.74 -4.49 17.00
C GLU A 171 5.69 -5.46 16.29
N ILE A 172 5.18 -6.33 15.42
CA ILE A 172 5.98 -7.42 14.81
C ILE A 172 6.08 -7.40 13.28
N GLY A 173 5.27 -6.57 12.63
CA GLY A 173 5.24 -6.36 11.18
C GLY A 173 5.62 -4.93 10.81
N LEU A 174 5.01 -4.42 9.74
CA LEU A 174 5.20 -3.05 9.27
C LEU A 174 3.84 -2.45 8.89
N VAL A 175 3.61 -1.20 9.27
CA VAL A 175 2.47 -0.40 8.81
C VAL A 175 3.02 0.84 8.13
N ILE A 176 2.58 1.11 6.91
CA ILE A 176 3.04 2.26 6.10
C ILE A 176 1.87 3.13 5.64
N SER A 177 2.16 4.38 5.30
CA SER A 177 1.23 5.33 4.68
C SER A 177 1.98 6.34 3.82
N GLU A 178 1.44 6.69 2.66
CA GLU A 178 1.92 7.84 1.88
C GLU A 178 1.47 9.18 2.50
N TYR A 179 0.54 9.14 3.45
CA TYR A 179 -0.08 10.34 4.00
C TYR A 179 0.56 10.76 5.33
N PRO A 180 0.80 12.07 5.56
CA PRO A 180 1.32 12.59 6.83
C PRO A 180 0.52 12.11 8.05
N PRO A 181 1.12 11.99 9.24
CA PRO A 181 0.52 11.33 10.40
C PRO A 181 -0.90 11.77 10.77
N HIS A 182 -1.23 13.06 10.63
CA HIS A 182 -2.54 13.62 10.99
C HIS A 182 -3.58 13.56 9.88
N THR A 183 -3.24 12.98 8.73
CA THR A 183 -4.13 12.97 7.57
C THR A 183 -5.41 12.19 7.87
N PRO A 184 -6.60 12.82 7.74
CA PRO A 184 -7.87 12.16 8.04
C PRO A 184 -8.28 11.18 6.93
N ILE A 185 -9.33 10.41 7.19
CA ILE A 185 -9.91 9.49 6.21
C ILE A 185 -10.56 10.29 5.07
N ALA A 186 -10.32 9.88 3.83
CA ALA A 186 -11.08 10.35 2.68
C ALA A 186 -11.34 9.19 1.70
N LYS A 187 -12.55 9.12 1.15
CA LYS A 187 -12.99 7.98 0.33
C LYS A 187 -12.09 7.71 -0.88
N TYR A 188 -11.61 8.77 -1.54
CA TYR A 188 -10.76 8.68 -2.73
C TYR A 188 -9.36 8.10 -2.44
N ARG A 189 -8.88 8.20 -1.18
CA ARG A 189 -7.57 7.67 -0.78
C ARG A 189 -7.52 6.16 -0.70
N PHE A 190 -8.66 5.48 -0.55
CA PHE A 190 -8.67 4.01 -0.51
C PHE A 190 -8.31 3.41 -1.88
N PRO A 191 -8.92 3.84 -3.00
CA PRO A 191 -8.41 3.51 -4.33
C PRO A 191 -6.97 3.94 -4.57
N GLU A 192 -6.58 5.18 -4.25
CA GLU A 192 -5.19 5.65 -4.44
C GLU A 192 -4.18 4.79 -3.70
N ARG A 193 -4.47 4.38 -2.46
CA ARG A 193 -3.60 3.51 -1.68
C ARG A 193 -3.36 2.16 -2.36
N ASN A 194 -4.34 1.63 -3.09
CA ASN A 194 -4.24 0.28 -3.67
C ASN A 194 -3.09 0.16 -4.68
N ARG A 195 -2.69 1.22 -5.38
CA ARG A 195 -1.50 1.18 -6.24
C ARG A 195 -0.21 0.90 -5.48
N ILE A 196 -0.13 1.25 -4.19
CA ILE A 196 1.01 0.93 -3.32
C ILE A 196 0.98 -0.56 -2.94
N ILE A 197 -0.20 -1.12 -2.67
CA ILE A 197 -0.34 -2.54 -2.31
C ILE A 197 0.15 -3.42 -3.47
N SER A 198 -0.36 -3.18 -4.68
CA SER A 198 0.10 -3.90 -5.87
C SER A 198 1.55 -3.53 -6.22
N GLY A 199 1.93 -2.26 -6.09
CA GLY A 199 3.24 -1.77 -6.47
C GLY A 199 4.39 -2.28 -5.60
N LEU A 200 4.12 -2.59 -4.33
CA LEU A 200 5.06 -3.29 -3.46
C LEU A 200 5.22 -4.76 -3.82
N SER A 201 4.26 -5.35 -4.51
CA SER A 201 4.09 -6.80 -4.62
C SER A 201 4.50 -7.33 -6.00
N LYS A 202 5.09 -8.52 -6.04
CA LYS A 202 5.34 -9.23 -7.32
C LYS A 202 4.04 -9.77 -7.93
N GLY A 203 3.07 -10.07 -7.08
CA GLY A 203 1.73 -10.43 -7.51
C GLY A 203 0.66 -10.17 -6.46
N VAL A 204 -0.59 -10.24 -6.91
CA VAL A 204 -1.80 -9.95 -6.12
C VAL A 204 -2.70 -11.18 -6.14
N LEU A 205 -3.00 -11.72 -4.97
CA LEU A 205 -4.01 -12.76 -4.75
C LEU A 205 -5.35 -12.14 -4.38
N ILE A 206 -6.36 -12.47 -5.15
CA ILE A 206 -7.75 -12.07 -4.92
C ILE A 206 -8.51 -13.27 -4.37
N THR A 207 -9.03 -13.13 -3.15
CA THR A 207 -9.69 -14.24 -2.46
C THR A 207 -11.15 -14.36 -2.89
N GLU A 208 -11.97 -13.38 -2.57
CA GLU A 208 -13.37 -13.27 -2.99
C GLU A 208 -13.60 -11.85 -3.49
N ALA A 209 -14.12 -11.71 -4.70
CA ALA A 209 -14.56 -10.43 -5.25
C ALA A 209 -15.90 -10.59 -5.97
N LYS A 210 -16.87 -9.77 -5.57
CA LYS A 210 -18.10 -9.56 -6.34
C LYS A 210 -17.76 -8.93 -7.70
N GLU A 211 -18.67 -9.03 -8.65
CA GLU A 211 -18.54 -8.42 -9.99
C GLU A 211 -18.23 -6.92 -9.93
N GLN A 212 -18.85 -6.17 -9.01
CA GLN A 212 -18.59 -4.73 -8.80
C GLN A 212 -17.79 -4.48 -7.50
N SER A 213 -16.66 -5.15 -7.31
CA SER A 213 -15.81 -4.97 -6.13
C SER A 213 -14.76 -3.88 -6.32
N GLY A 214 -14.48 -3.10 -5.25
CA GLY A 214 -13.33 -2.19 -5.22
C GLY A 214 -11.98 -2.89 -5.31
N SER A 215 -11.93 -4.22 -5.09
CA SER A 215 -10.72 -5.04 -5.30
C SER A 215 -10.30 -5.09 -6.77
N HIS A 216 -11.23 -4.86 -7.71
CA HIS A 216 -10.93 -4.82 -9.15
C HIS A 216 -9.97 -3.70 -9.49
N ILE A 217 -10.06 -2.55 -8.82
CA ILE A 217 -9.12 -1.45 -9.01
C ILE A 217 -7.69 -1.89 -8.70
N THR A 218 -7.51 -2.73 -7.67
CA THR A 218 -6.18 -3.27 -7.35
C THR A 218 -5.68 -4.25 -8.40
N ILE A 219 -6.58 -5.03 -9.02
CA ILE A 219 -6.24 -5.92 -10.15
C ILE A 219 -5.80 -5.08 -11.34
N ASP A 220 -6.55 -4.04 -11.68
CA ASP A 220 -6.23 -3.17 -12.81
C ASP A 220 -4.85 -2.52 -12.60
N PHE A 221 -4.57 -1.99 -11.39
CA PHE A 221 -3.22 -1.52 -11.05
C PHE A 221 -2.16 -2.61 -11.15
N ALA A 222 -2.44 -3.83 -10.70
CA ALA A 222 -1.48 -4.93 -10.80
C ALA A 222 -1.12 -5.24 -12.26
N LEU A 223 -2.12 -5.30 -13.14
CA LEU A 223 -1.92 -5.52 -14.58
C LEU A 223 -1.13 -4.37 -15.22
N GLU A 224 -1.49 -3.11 -14.94
CA GLU A 224 -0.76 -1.93 -15.42
C GLU A 224 0.70 -1.91 -14.96
N GLN A 225 0.97 -2.44 -13.77
CA GLN A 225 2.29 -2.51 -13.15
C GLN A 225 3.07 -3.79 -13.51
N ASN A 226 2.54 -4.61 -14.44
CA ASN A 226 3.11 -5.91 -14.83
C ASN A 226 3.36 -6.84 -13.63
N ARG A 227 2.35 -6.95 -12.75
CA ARG A 227 2.35 -7.86 -11.59
C ARG A 227 1.49 -9.07 -11.89
N ASN A 228 1.85 -10.21 -11.32
CA ASN A 228 1.05 -11.43 -11.47
C ASN A 228 -0.31 -11.26 -10.76
N VAL A 229 -1.38 -11.75 -11.39
CA VAL A 229 -2.72 -11.73 -10.80
C VAL A 229 -3.18 -13.16 -10.57
N TYR A 230 -3.44 -13.47 -9.31
CA TYR A 230 -3.90 -14.77 -8.84
C TYR A 230 -5.32 -14.66 -8.31
N VAL A 231 -6.15 -15.65 -8.59
CA VAL A 231 -7.54 -15.66 -8.12
C VAL A 231 -7.89 -17.03 -7.55
N LEU A 232 -8.59 -17.02 -6.41
CA LEU A 232 -9.19 -18.25 -5.91
C LEU A 232 -10.36 -18.67 -6.82
N PRO A 233 -10.56 -19.98 -7.06
CA PRO A 233 -11.70 -20.47 -7.79
C PRO A 233 -12.99 -20.28 -7.00
N GLY A 234 -14.13 -20.57 -7.62
CA GLY A 234 -15.41 -20.55 -6.93
C GLY A 234 -16.55 -21.06 -7.79
N SER A 235 -17.72 -21.19 -7.18
CA SER A 235 -18.94 -21.57 -7.88
C SER A 235 -19.44 -20.43 -8.76
N MET A 236 -19.87 -20.74 -9.99
CA MET A 236 -20.54 -19.78 -10.87
C MET A 236 -21.85 -19.23 -10.30
N PHE A 237 -22.46 -19.93 -9.33
CA PHE A 237 -23.66 -19.51 -8.63
C PHE A 237 -23.38 -18.67 -7.38
N ASN A 238 -22.11 -18.57 -6.95
CA ASN A 238 -21.74 -17.76 -5.79
C ASN A 238 -21.39 -16.33 -6.24
N PRO A 239 -22.19 -15.31 -5.86
CA PRO A 239 -21.92 -13.92 -6.24
C PRO A 239 -20.59 -13.39 -5.68
N MET A 240 -20.07 -13.96 -4.59
CA MET A 240 -18.79 -13.57 -3.98
C MET A 240 -17.58 -13.96 -4.83
N THR A 241 -17.72 -14.94 -5.72
CA THR A 241 -16.63 -15.42 -6.59
C THR A 241 -16.86 -15.08 -8.06
N LYS A 242 -17.99 -14.46 -8.41
CA LYS A 242 -18.29 -14.08 -9.80
C LYS A 242 -17.22 -13.14 -10.39
N GLY A 243 -16.73 -12.17 -9.61
CA GLY A 243 -15.64 -11.29 -10.05
C GLY A 243 -14.35 -12.05 -10.31
N ASN A 244 -14.00 -13.04 -9.49
CA ASN A 244 -12.85 -13.90 -9.72
C ASN A 244 -12.98 -14.65 -11.05
N LEU A 245 -14.14 -15.27 -11.31
CA LEU A 245 -14.38 -16.04 -12.53
C LEU A 245 -14.24 -15.18 -13.79
N LEU A 246 -14.68 -13.91 -13.76
CA LEU A 246 -14.46 -12.97 -14.86
C LEU A 246 -12.97 -12.69 -15.08
N ARG A 247 -12.19 -12.48 -14.01
CA ARG A 247 -10.74 -12.30 -14.13
C ARG A 247 -10.02 -13.54 -14.65
N ILE A 248 -10.51 -14.74 -14.36
CA ILE A 248 -10.01 -15.98 -14.98
C ILE A 248 -10.18 -15.93 -16.49
N GLN A 249 -11.34 -15.47 -16.98
CA GLN A 249 -11.59 -15.32 -18.42
C GLN A 249 -10.67 -14.27 -19.08
N GLU A 250 -10.23 -13.28 -18.31
CA GLU A 250 -9.27 -12.25 -18.74
C GLU A 250 -7.80 -12.72 -18.63
N GLY A 251 -7.54 -13.94 -18.18
CA GLY A 251 -6.20 -14.54 -18.10
C GLY A 251 -5.55 -14.52 -16.72
N ALA A 252 -6.27 -14.14 -15.65
CA ALA A 252 -5.76 -14.29 -14.29
C ALA A 252 -5.53 -15.77 -13.95
N LYS A 253 -4.46 -16.06 -13.22
CA LYS A 253 -4.05 -17.42 -12.87
C LYS A 253 -4.93 -17.97 -11.74
N VAL A 254 -5.52 -19.14 -11.96
CA VAL A 254 -6.29 -19.84 -10.93
C VAL A 254 -5.35 -20.46 -9.91
N VAL A 255 -5.64 -20.27 -8.62
CA VAL A 255 -4.88 -20.89 -7.52
C VAL A 255 -5.68 -22.02 -6.89
N LEU A 256 -5.21 -23.24 -7.07
CA LEU A 256 -5.73 -24.45 -6.44
C LEU A 256 -4.86 -24.88 -5.26
N ASN A 257 -3.59 -24.50 -5.26
CA ASN A 257 -2.63 -24.81 -4.20
C ASN A 257 -1.50 -23.77 -4.12
N ALA A 258 -0.66 -23.84 -3.07
CA ALA A 258 0.37 -22.84 -2.83
C ALA A 258 1.46 -22.77 -3.92
N ASN A 259 1.76 -23.88 -4.61
CA ASN A 259 2.78 -23.91 -5.66
C ASN A 259 2.39 -23.04 -6.87
N ASP A 260 1.08 -22.90 -7.15
CA ASP A 260 0.58 -22.03 -8.22
C ASP A 260 0.99 -20.56 -8.00
N ILE A 261 1.29 -20.17 -6.75
CA ILE A 261 1.86 -18.87 -6.42
C ILE A 261 3.38 -18.95 -6.39
N PHE A 262 3.97 -19.94 -5.70
CA PHE A 262 5.41 -19.98 -5.44
C PHE A 262 6.29 -20.10 -6.69
N GLU A 263 5.79 -20.72 -7.77
CA GLU A 263 6.56 -20.85 -9.02
C GLU A 263 6.99 -19.48 -9.60
N ASP A 264 6.25 -18.42 -9.30
CA ASP A 264 6.57 -17.06 -9.76
C ASP A 264 7.52 -16.29 -8.82
N TYR A 265 7.84 -16.86 -7.65
CA TYR A 265 8.67 -16.20 -6.63
C TYR A 265 10.06 -16.82 -6.48
N TYR A 266 10.39 -17.90 -7.20
CA TYR A 266 11.67 -18.62 -7.10
C TYR A 266 12.02 -19.03 -5.65
N ILE A 267 11.06 -19.67 -4.95
CA ILE A 267 11.15 -20.07 -3.53
C ILE A 267 11.13 -21.60 -3.36
#